data_AF-A0A1F3JYB4-F1
#
_entry.id   AF-A0A1F3JYB4-F1
#
_cell.length_a   1.000
_cell.length_b   1.000
_cell.length_c   1.000
_cell.angle_alpha   90.00
_cell.angle_beta   90.00
_cell.angle_gamma   90.00
#
_symmetry.space_group_name_H-M   'P 1'
#
loop_
_entity.id
_entity.type
_entity.pdbx_description
1 polymer ?
#
loop_
_entity_poly.entity_id
_entity_poly.type
_entity_poly.pdbx_seq_one_letter_code
_entity_poly.pdbx_strand_id
1 'polypeptide(L)'
;MYGIFLNDIVNNPIVINGIEMSFNRNISMHPVCKGKFKGFEHIITRESKYKEKRDFDKERANKIHWIRPIIKNVSDVRIKYFERLNDDGYNQQYYWYEEKHFIVIIREIKPDLMLITSFSVDYSEKQKYKQWYNEYNETL
;
A
#
# COMPACT_ATOMS: atom_id res chain seq x y z
N MET A 1 -14.68 8.38 -2.02
CA MET A 1 -13.67 7.32 -1.85
C MET A 1 -13.28 6.65 -3.18
N TYR A 2 -14.17 5.92 -3.87
CA TYR A 2 -13.78 5.28 -5.15
C TYR A 2 -13.39 6.29 -6.24
N GLY A 3 -14.07 7.44 -6.32
CA GLY A 3 -13.66 8.52 -7.21
C GLY A 3 -12.25 9.05 -6.96
N ILE A 4 -11.78 9.06 -5.70
CA ILE A 4 -10.39 9.44 -5.36
C ILE A 4 -9.43 8.39 -5.92
N PHE A 5 -9.73 7.10 -5.73
CA PHE A 5 -8.93 6.02 -6.32
C PHE A 5 -8.87 6.13 -7.85
N LEU A 6 -10.02 6.35 -8.50
CA LEU A 6 -10.07 6.55 -9.95
C LEU A 6 -9.23 7.75 -10.38
N ASN A 7 -9.33 8.88 -9.69
CA ASN A 7 -8.55 10.07 -10.03
C ASN A 7 -7.05 9.86 -9.81
N ASP A 8 -6.65 9.40 -8.63
CA ASP A 8 -5.26 9.47 -8.17
C ASP A 8 -4.40 8.28 -8.61
N ILE A 9 -5.04 7.15 -8.93
CA ILE A 9 -4.38 5.88 -9.27
C ILE A 9 -4.69 5.44 -10.71
N VAL A 10 -5.92 5.63 -11.19
CA VAL A 10 -6.32 5.13 -12.53
C VAL A 10 -6.11 6.18 -13.62
N ASN A 11 -6.67 7.37 -13.44
CA ASN A 11 -6.69 8.41 -14.46
C ASN A 11 -5.40 9.26 -14.46
N ASN A 12 -4.74 9.37 -13.31
CA ASN A 12 -3.48 10.08 -13.16
C ASN A 12 -2.43 9.15 -12.54
N PRO A 13 -1.92 8.14 -13.27
CA PRO A 13 -1.05 7.13 -12.69
C PRO A 13 0.22 7.74 -12.07
N ILE A 14 0.79 7.03 -11.09
CA ILE A 14 2.01 7.44 -10.40
C ILE A 14 3.19 6.81 -11.14
N VAL A 15 4.22 7.60 -11.45
CA VAL A 15 5.46 7.12 -12.06
C VAL A 15 6.55 7.10 -11.00
N ILE A 16 7.22 5.96 -10.84
CA ILE A 16 8.33 5.75 -9.89
C ILE A 16 9.52 5.28 -10.71
N ASN A 17 10.62 6.05 -10.69
CA ASN A 17 11.84 5.75 -11.45
C ASN A 17 11.59 5.46 -12.95
N GLY A 18 10.64 6.17 -13.56
CA GLY A 18 10.26 6.00 -14.96
C GLY A 18 9.27 4.85 -15.23
N ILE A 19 8.89 4.06 -14.22
CA ILE A 19 7.92 2.96 -14.34
C ILE A 19 6.55 3.45 -13.88
N GLU A 20 5.53 3.26 -14.73
CA GLU A 20 4.14 3.52 -14.35
C GLU A 20 3.66 2.46 -13.34
N MET A 21 3.19 2.90 -12.18
CA MET A 21 2.67 2.02 -11.15
C MET A 21 1.34 1.40 -11.57
N SER A 22 1.28 0.08 -11.61
CA SER A 22 0.09 -0.71 -11.86
C SER A 22 -0.69 -1.02 -10.57
N PHE A 23 -1.86 -1.64 -10.72
CA PHE A 23 -2.68 -2.14 -9.61
C PHE A 23 -3.52 -3.33 -10.10
N ASN A 24 -4.12 -4.08 -9.17
CA ASN A 24 -4.99 -5.20 -9.54
C ASN A 24 -6.31 -4.71 -10.18
N ARG A 25 -6.42 -4.89 -11.51
CA ARG A 25 -7.57 -4.48 -12.34
C ARG A 25 -8.72 -5.50 -12.39
N ASN A 26 -8.58 -6.66 -11.74
CA ASN A 26 -9.70 -7.61 -11.69
C ASN A 26 -10.91 -6.98 -10.99
N ILE A 27 -12.12 -7.38 -11.37
CA ILE A 27 -13.33 -6.89 -10.73
C ILE A 27 -13.54 -7.59 -9.39
N SER A 28 -13.83 -6.80 -8.36
CA SER A 28 -14.11 -7.25 -7.01
C SER A 28 -15.52 -7.83 -6.94
N MET A 29 -15.61 -8.99 -6.29
CA MET A 29 -16.86 -9.65 -5.90
C MET A 29 -17.21 -9.39 -4.43
N HIS A 30 -16.35 -8.68 -3.70
CA HIS A 30 -16.58 -8.38 -2.29
C HIS A 30 -17.83 -7.48 -2.13
N PRO A 31 -18.75 -7.75 -1.19
CA PRO A 31 -20.03 -7.05 -1.09
C PRO A 31 -19.93 -5.52 -1.11
N VAL A 32 -18.98 -4.92 -0.37
CA VAL A 32 -18.79 -3.46 -0.32
C VAL A 32 -18.07 -2.85 -1.53
N CYS A 33 -17.47 -3.70 -2.38
CA CYS A 33 -16.65 -3.33 -3.53
C CYS A 33 -17.18 -3.89 -4.86
N LYS A 34 -18.37 -4.48 -4.87
CA LYS A 34 -18.93 -5.14 -6.06
C LYS A 34 -18.89 -4.21 -7.28
N GLY A 35 -18.30 -4.70 -8.37
CA GLY A 35 -18.15 -3.96 -9.63
C GLY A 35 -17.01 -2.94 -9.67
N LYS A 36 -16.17 -2.86 -8.61
CA LYS A 36 -14.98 -2.00 -8.54
C LYS A 36 -13.71 -2.84 -8.72
N PHE A 37 -12.56 -2.20 -8.90
CA PHE A 37 -11.28 -2.90 -9.00
C PHE A 37 -10.86 -3.59 -7.69
N LYS A 38 -10.25 -4.77 -7.77
CA LYS A 38 -9.69 -5.51 -6.62
C LYS A 38 -8.57 -4.73 -5.93
N GLY A 39 -7.79 -3.93 -6.66
CA GLY A 39 -6.81 -3.03 -6.04
C GLY A 39 -7.46 -2.04 -5.07
N PHE A 40 -8.63 -1.51 -5.42
CA PHE A 40 -9.42 -0.67 -4.51
C PHE A 40 -9.93 -1.45 -3.31
N GLU A 41 -10.40 -2.68 -3.49
CA GLU A 41 -10.79 -3.57 -2.40
C GLU A 41 -9.64 -3.76 -1.39
N HIS A 42 -8.44 -4.09 -1.87
CA HIS A 42 -7.26 -4.31 -1.02
C HIS A 42 -6.84 -3.06 -0.26
N ILE A 43 -7.10 -1.87 -0.81
CA ILE A 43 -6.82 -0.60 -0.14
C ILE A 43 -7.81 -0.37 1.00
N ILE A 44 -9.10 -0.67 0.85
CA ILE A 44 -10.13 -0.29 1.84
C ILE A 44 -10.57 -1.40 2.79
N THR A 45 -10.07 -2.62 2.59
CA THR A 45 -10.43 -3.79 3.40
C THR A 45 -9.22 -4.38 4.09
N ARG A 46 -9.43 -4.97 5.26
CA ARG A 46 -8.43 -5.67 6.05
C ARG A 46 -8.78 -7.15 6.11
N GLU A 47 -7.77 -8.00 5.94
CA GLU A 47 -7.96 -9.44 6.08
C GLU A 47 -8.16 -9.83 7.55
N SER A 48 -9.20 -10.63 7.80
CA SER A 48 -9.47 -11.21 9.10
C SER A 48 -8.62 -12.47 9.28
N LYS A 49 -7.77 -12.46 10.32
CA LYS A 49 -6.92 -13.61 10.68
C LYS A 49 -7.71 -14.89 11.00
N TYR A 50 -9.01 -14.78 11.25
CA TYR A 50 -9.86 -15.90 11.69
C TYR A 50 -10.82 -16.42 10.61
N LYS A 51 -11.12 -15.62 9.59
CA LYS A 51 -12.22 -15.91 8.65
C LYS A 51 -11.77 -16.05 7.20
N GLU A 52 -10.48 -15.85 6.91
CA GLU A 52 -9.92 -15.78 5.53
C GLU A 52 -10.72 -14.85 4.61
N LYS A 53 -11.42 -13.88 5.22
CA LYS A 53 -12.28 -12.92 4.56
C LYS A 53 -11.76 -11.54 4.89
N ARG A 54 -11.90 -10.63 3.93
CA ARG A 54 -11.60 -9.22 4.15
C ARG A 54 -12.85 -8.53 4.67
N ASP A 55 -12.67 -7.65 5.64
CA ASP A 55 -13.72 -6.80 6.19
C ASP A 55 -13.42 -5.33 5.85
N PHE A 56 -14.47 -4.53 5.70
CA PHE A 56 -14.31 -3.09 5.45
C PHE A 56 -13.59 -2.41 6.61
N ASP A 57 -12.57 -1.62 6.30
CA ASP A 57 -11.77 -0.90 7.27
C ASP A 57 -11.93 0.61 7.03
N LYS A 58 -12.67 1.26 7.94
CA LYS A 58 -12.99 2.69 7.86
C LYS A 58 -11.74 3.57 7.90
N GLU A 59 -10.72 3.18 8.66
CA GLU A 59 -9.48 3.95 8.78
C GLU A 59 -8.68 3.92 7.48
N ARG A 60 -8.57 2.75 6.85
CA ARG A 60 -7.98 2.61 5.52
C ARG A 60 -8.73 3.44 4.48
N ALA A 61 -10.06 3.29 4.46
CA ALA A 61 -10.96 3.98 3.56
C ALA A 61 -10.83 5.51 3.59
N ASN A 62 -10.70 6.09 4.78
CA ASN A 62 -10.56 7.53 4.95
C ASN A 62 -9.20 8.07 4.48
N LYS A 63 -8.17 7.22 4.39
CA LYS A 63 -6.79 7.60 4.09
C LYS A 63 -6.35 7.32 2.65
N ILE A 64 -7.25 6.94 1.74
CA ILE A 64 -6.88 6.68 0.31
C ILE A 64 -6.14 7.85 -0.32
N HIS A 65 -6.58 9.08 -0.04
CA HIS A 65 -5.97 10.30 -0.58
C HIS A 65 -4.52 10.53 -0.09
N TRP A 66 -4.03 9.76 0.89
CA TRP A 66 -2.65 9.83 1.36
C TRP A 66 -1.68 8.99 0.53
N ILE A 67 -2.17 8.01 -0.23
CA ILE A 67 -1.32 7.08 -1.00
C ILE A 67 -0.41 7.85 -1.96
N ARG A 68 -1.00 8.70 -2.80
CA ARG A 68 -0.27 9.49 -3.80
C ARG A 68 0.79 10.42 -3.19
N PRO A 69 0.48 11.30 -2.20
CA PRO A 69 1.48 12.18 -1.63
C PRO A 69 2.58 11.42 -0.86
N ILE A 70 2.28 10.29 -0.23
CA ILE A 70 3.31 9.47 0.45
C ILE A 70 4.31 8.92 -0.57
N ILE A 71 3.85 8.36 -1.68
CA ILE A 71 4.74 7.83 -2.73
C ILE A 71 5.55 8.97 -3.37
N LYS A 72 4.92 10.10 -3.69
CA LYS A 72 5.57 11.22 -4.37
C LYS A 72 6.59 11.97 -3.51
N ASN A 73 6.46 11.92 -2.19
CA ASN A 73 7.36 12.60 -1.26
C ASN A 73 8.24 11.60 -0.50
N VAL A 74 8.68 10.52 -1.16
CA VAL A 74 9.52 9.48 -0.54
C VAL A 74 10.84 10.03 0.04
N SER A 75 11.36 11.14 -0.49
CA SER A 75 12.56 11.82 0.00
C SER A 75 12.32 12.70 1.22
N ASP A 76 11.07 12.91 1.64
CA ASP A 76 10.74 13.62 2.87
C ASP A 76 11.14 12.76 4.08
N VAL A 77 11.85 13.36 5.04
CA VAL A 77 12.35 12.66 6.25
C VAL A 77 11.24 11.98 7.08
N ARG A 78 9.99 12.40 6.93
CA ARG A 78 8.83 11.80 7.60
C ARG A 78 8.38 10.49 6.98
N ILE A 79 8.82 10.21 5.74
CA ILE A 79 8.50 8.98 5.01
C ILE A 79 9.69 8.03 5.10
N LYS A 80 9.51 6.97 5.88
CA LYS A 80 10.48 5.89 6.00
C LYS A 80 10.31 4.93 4.84
N TYR A 81 11.20 5.02 3.87
CA TYR A 81 11.32 4.06 2.78
C TYR A 81 12.20 2.88 3.20
N PHE A 82 11.78 1.67 2.87
CA PHE A 82 12.62 0.47 2.99
C PHE A 82 12.08 -0.65 2.09
N GLU A 83 12.94 -1.61 1.76
CA GLU A 83 12.60 -2.76 0.94
C GLU A 83 12.74 -4.07 1.69
N ARG A 84 11.88 -5.05 1.36
CA ARG A 84 11.95 -6.40 1.92
C ARG A 84 11.30 -7.40 0.98
N LEU A 85 11.86 -8.61 0.88
CA LEU A 85 11.19 -9.72 0.21
C LEU A 85 9.91 -10.12 0.96
N ASN A 86 8.83 -10.37 0.23
CA ASN A 86 7.66 -11.02 0.79
C ASN A 86 7.88 -12.55 0.88
N ASP A 87 6.90 -13.26 1.45
CA ASP A 87 6.96 -14.71 1.62
C ASP A 87 7.12 -15.49 0.29
N ASP A 88 6.68 -14.91 -0.82
CA ASP A 88 6.82 -15.49 -2.16
C ASP A 88 8.13 -15.09 -2.87
N GLY A 89 9.03 -14.36 -2.19
CA GLY A 89 10.33 -13.94 -2.74
C GLY A 89 10.31 -12.72 -3.66
N TYR A 90 9.17 -12.03 -3.80
CA TYR A 90 9.11 -10.75 -4.53
C TYR A 90 9.57 -9.60 -3.64
N ASN A 91 10.33 -8.68 -4.22
CA ASN A 91 10.70 -7.45 -3.53
C ASN A 91 9.47 -6.55 -3.28
N GLN A 92 9.35 -6.02 -2.07
CA GLN A 92 8.33 -5.06 -1.68
C GLN A 92 8.96 -3.78 -1.18
N GLN A 93 8.48 -2.67 -1.72
CA GLN A 93 8.79 -1.32 -1.33
C GLN A 93 7.74 -0.84 -0.32
N TYR A 94 8.21 -0.44 0.85
CA TYR A 94 7.40 0.07 1.94
C TYR A 94 7.58 1.59 2.06
N TYR A 95 6.50 2.34 1.91
CA TYR A 95 6.48 3.79 2.11
C TYR A 95 5.74 4.09 3.40
N TRP A 96 6.48 4.25 4.50
CA TRP A 96 5.90 4.31 5.84
C TRP A 96 5.91 5.72 6.41
N TYR A 97 4.74 6.33 6.53
CA TYR A 97 4.55 7.57 7.29
C TYR A 97 4.37 7.22 8.78
N GLU A 98 5.50 7.05 9.48
CA GLU A 98 5.54 6.52 10.86
C GLU A 98 4.68 7.33 11.84
N GLU A 99 4.80 8.66 11.84
CA GLU A 99 4.07 9.53 12.77
C GLU A 99 2.54 9.42 12.61
N LYS A 100 2.08 9.15 11.40
CA LYS A 100 0.65 9.00 11.10
C LYS A 100 0.20 7.54 11.04
N HIS A 101 1.09 6.62 11.41
CA HIS A 101 0.82 5.19 11.45
C HIS A 101 0.23 4.70 10.13
N PHE A 102 0.73 5.13 8.98
CA PHE A 102 0.17 4.72 7.68
C PHE A 102 1.27 4.25 6.73
N ILE A 103 1.03 3.12 6.06
CA ILE A 103 2.00 2.50 5.17
C ILE A 103 1.37 2.21 3.82
N VAL A 104 2.14 2.41 2.76
CA VAL A 104 1.80 2.00 1.39
C VAL A 104 2.78 0.92 0.97
N ILE A 105 2.29 -0.16 0.37
CA ILE A 105 3.11 -1.28 -0.09
C ILE A 105 2.98 -1.41 -1.59
N ILE A 106 4.11 -1.31 -2.27
CA ILE A 106 4.26 -1.57 -3.70
C ILE A 106 5.13 -2.82 -3.84
N ARG A 107 4.76 -3.74 -4.74
CA ARG A 107 5.55 -4.94 -5.04
C ARG A 107 6.14 -4.82 -6.42
N GLU A 108 7.39 -5.23 -6.54
CA GLU A 108 8.06 -5.38 -7.83
C GLU A 108 7.63 -6.71 -8.45
N ILE A 109 6.78 -6.64 -9.48
CA ILE A 109 6.40 -7.77 -10.32
C ILE A 109 7.00 -7.48 -11.68
N LYS A 110 8.30 -7.74 -11.81
CA LYS A 110 9.11 -7.26 -12.93
C LYS A 110 8.46 -7.60 -14.28
N PRO A 111 8.39 -6.63 -15.21
CA PRO A 111 9.00 -5.29 -15.16
C PRO A 111 8.20 -4.22 -14.38
N ASP A 112 7.05 -4.56 -13.81
CA ASP A 112 6.09 -3.60 -13.26
C ASP A 112 6.26 -3.35 -11.76
N LEU A 113 5.78 -2.18 -11.32
CA LEU A 113 5.56 -1.84 -9.91
C LEU A 113 4.06 -1.89 -9.63
N MET A 114 3.61 -2.81 -8.78
CA MET A 114 2.18 -2.98 -8.48
C MET A 114 1.83 -2.48 -7.08
N LEU A 115 0.87 -1.56 -6.98
CA LEU A 115 0.25 -1.19 -5.71
C LEU A 115 -0.52 -2.38 -5.14
N ILE A 116 -0.03 -2.95 -4.04
CA ILE A 116 -0.63 -4.13 -3.41
C ILE A 116 -1.71 -3.71 -2.41
N THR A 117 -1.40 -2.80 -1.51
CA THR A 117 -2.29 -2.34 -0.45
C THR A 117 -1.76 -1.08 0.24
N SER A 118 -2.57 -0.47 1.10
CA SER A 118 -2.17 0.58 2.02
C SER A 118 -2.97 0.46 3.31
N PHE A 119 -2.38 0.76 4.47
CA PHE A 119 -3.09 0.64 5.74
C PHE A 119 -2.55 1.42 6.91
N SER A 120 -3.42 1.59 7.92
CA SER A 120 -2.99 2.09 9.20
C SER A 120 -2.26 0.98 9.97
N VAL A 121 -1.01 1.22 10.34
CA VAL A 121 -0.17 0.31 11.13
C VAL A 121 -0.66 0.29 12.57
N ASP A 122 -1.06 -0.89 13.04
CA ASP A 122 -1.46 -1.07 14.44
C ASP A 122 -0.29 -0.74 15.38
N TYR A 123 -0.59 -0.23 16.57
CA TYR A 123 0.43 0.12 17.55
C TYR A 123 1.35 -1.06 17.90
N SER A 124 0.78 -2.27 17.99
CA SER A 124 1.51 -3.51 18.25
C SER A 124 2.49 -3.89 17.13
N GLU A 125 2.25 -3.46 15.89
CA GLU A 125 3.11 -3.75 14.74
C GLU A 125 4.14 -2.66 14.47
N LYS A 126 4.04 -1.49 15.12
CA LYS A 126 4.95 -0.36 14.90
C LYS A 126 6.43 -0.75 15.06
N GLN A 127 6.76 -1.50 16.10
CA GLN A 127 8.15 -1.91 16.36
C GLN A 127 8.68 -2.86 15.29
N LYS A 128 7.83 -3.74 14.75
CA LYS A 128 8.19 -4.64 13.63
C LYS A 128 8.65 -3.83 12.42
N TYR A 129 7.86 -2.84 11.99
CA TYR A 129 8.21 -2.01 10.84
C TYR A 129 9.42 -1.10 11.10
N LYS A 130 9.60 -0.62 12.34
CA LYS A 130 10.79 0.12 12.74
C LYS A 130 12.05 -0.72 12.67
N GLN A 131 11.99 -1.97 13.14
CA GLN A 131 13.09 -2.91 13.03
C GLN A 131 13.43 -3.17 11.56
N TRP A 132 12.44 -3.45 10.71
CA TRP A 132 12.68 -3.66 9.27
C TRP A 132 13.31 -2.47 8.57
N TYR A 133 12.89 -1.25 8.92
CA TYR A 133 13.51 -0.03 8.41
C TYR A 133 14.97 0.10 8.85
N ASN A 134 15.28 -0.19 10.12
CA ASN A 134 16.66 -0.15 10.61
C ASN A 134 17.54 -1.20 9.92
N GLU A 135 17.07 -2.44 9.80
CA GLU A 135 17.76 -3.53 9.10
C GLU A 135 18.10 -3.14 7.66
N TYR A 136 17.16 -2.53 6.93
CA TYR A 136 17.38 -2.06 5.57
C TYR A 136 18.48 -0.98 5.48
N ASN A 137 18.50 -0.02 6.40
CA ASN A 137 19.51 1.06 6.40
C ASN A 137 20.90 0.59 6.82
N GLU A 138 21.03 -0.51 7.56
CA GLU A 138 22.32 -1.11 7.89
C GLU A 138 22.94 -1.86 6.69
N THR A 139 22.12 -2.19 5.68
CA THR A 139 22.55 -2.92 4.47
C THR A 139 22.88 -2.02 3.28
N LEU A 140 22.69 -0.70 3.40
CA LEU A 140 23.05 0.32 2.40
C LEU A 140 24.48 0.83 2.59
#